data_AF-J0WTC5-F1
#
_entry.id   AF-J0WTC5-F1
#
_cell.length_a   1.000
_cell.length_b   1.000
_cell.length_c   1.000
_cell.angle_alpha   90.00
_cell.angle_beta   90.00
_cell.angle_gamma   90.00
#
_symmetry.space_group_name_H-M   'P 1'
#
loop_
_entity.id
_entity.type
_entity.pdbx_description
1 polymer ?
#
loop_
_entity_poly.entity_id
_entity_poly.type
_entity_poly.pdbx_seq_one_letter_code
_entity_poly.pdbx_strand_id
1 'polypeptide(L)'
;MHTPTRRSVMRDLHTHGLDVDKDGFDEGIVRWADNLAAALQPVFSPTICPGCLSSFCQIMEHKNTIVYVLQTKCHAFWDATMAFVAAEWTSERRHAVSELLRRTGAQCSRCQAHSCCAADIAQIVAAPSVFDLIFRLACSYLRVGVTHGVEREKRFISTRGRWPTSAEQLFPYGAERTVSNLVAQLTTNSCAEMVLFSFISLHRPLAFPAFMKAPNRARIISYLVARFTACVSEFNADLARLRQPVIPAVRKRLVLQHIQTYQLTANMFLVVCFGPEHGPDAHWEFCHQHELELFHAFDKMASLLPDDAGDEHEMMAYLGTKLWFMLQTNPRLAAEAGPPPAYIRGVESLTGLQDPYRALCLYIQFRTRIRGCQRPGCDKTVHDKTTPGGFPRCSMCRAVRYCSRECQDADWRCGAVPHKAVCRILRDLSAFVPVAERIKATEFCAACTEHAFPLEHVDKLIAWATEGKCTPNYAGGAKQTAEVHWFMMGDAVALAEPLPETARS
;
A
#
# COMPACT_ATOMS: atom_id res chain seq x y z
N MET A 1 10.60 -22.34 9.15
CA MET A 1 9.24 -22.41 9.70
C MET A 1 8.49 -23.51 8.99
N HIS A 2 8.09 -24.58 9.68
CA HIS A 2 7.25 -25.63 9.11
C HIS A 2 5.79 -25.17 9.09
N THR A 3 5.13 -25.29 7.95
CA THR A 3 3.70 -24.99 7.79
C THR A 3 2.89 -26.07 8.53
N PRO A 4 2.03 -25.73 9.50
CA PRO A 4 1.24 -26.72 10.23
C PRO A 4 0.28 -27.47 9.29
N THR A 5 0.12 -28.78 9.50
CA THR A 5 -0.83 -29.57 8.72
C THR A 5 -2.29 -29.26 9.11
N ARG A 6 -3.24 -29.44 8.19
CA ARG A 6 -4.69 -29.25 8.43
C ARG A 6 -5.20 -30.02 9.67
N ARG A 7 -4.60 -31.17 9.99
CA ARG A 7 -4.90 -31.96 11.21
C ARG A 7 -4.47 -31.25 12.50
N SER A 8 -3.36 -30.51 12.49
CA SER A 8 -2.90 -29.71 13.65
C SER A 8 -3.91 -28.64 13.99
N VAL A 9 -4.34 -27.86 13.01
CA VAL A 9 -5.29 -26.75 13.21
C VAL A 9 -6.64 -27.24 13.72
N MET A 10 -7.16 -28.35 13.19
CA MET A 10 -8.41 -28.95 13.71
C MET A 10 -8.24 -29.46 15.15
N ARG A 11 -7.05 -29.96 15.51
CA ARG A 11 -6.71 -30.36 16.88
C ARG A 11 -6.70 -29.15 17.82
N ASP A 12 -6.12 -28.04 17.40
CA ASP A 12 -6.05 -26.77 18.16
C ASP A 12 -7.44 -26.15 18.38
N LEU A 13 -8.36 -26.34 17.43
CA LEU A 13 -9.74 -25.91 17.56
C LEU A 13 -10.53 -26.77 18.55
N HIS A 14 -10.39 -28.09 18.47
CA HIS A 14 -11.01 -29.02 19.43
C HIS A 14 -10.45 -28.84 20.83
N THR A 15 -9.14 -28.60 20.98
CA THR A 15 -8.59 -28.28 22.29
C THR A 15 -9.25 -27.02 22.84
N HIS A 16 -9.50 -25.99 22.03
CA HIS A 16 -10.22 -24.79 22.48
C HIS A 16 -11.75 -24.94 22.68
N GLY A 17 -12.28 -26.16 22.72
CA GLY A 17 -13.69 -26.42 23.02
C GLY A 17 -14.64 -26.09 21.88
N LEU A 18 -14.12 -26.03 20.65
CA LEU A 18 -14.93 -25.92 19.44
C LEU A 18 -15.12 -27.34 18.88
N ASP A 19 -16.28 -27.93 19.11
CA ASP A 19 -16.69 -29.20 18.48
C ASP A 19 -17.46 -28.88 17.21
N VAL A 20 -17.03 -29.40 16.05
CA VAL A 20 -17.43 -28.75 14.81
C VAL A 20 -17.63 -29.58 13.54
N ASP A 21 -18.91 -29.71 13.15
CA ASP A 21 -19.33 -29.83 11.75
C ASP A 21 -19.17 -28.51 10.98
N LYS A 22 -19.15 -28.52 9.64
CA LYS A 22 -18.88 -27.31 8.82
C LYS A 22 -19.71 -26.07 9.22
N ASP A 23 -20.97 -26.25 9.60
CA ASP A 23 -21.87 -25.15 9.97
C ASP A 23 -21.65 -24.63 11.40
N GLY A 24 -21.19 -25.49 12.33
CA GLY A 24 -20.82 -25.06 13.68
C GLY A 24 -19.51 -24.27 13.75
N PHE A 25 -18.70 -24.31 12.67
CA PHE A 25 -17.32 -23.78 12.68
C PHE A 25 -17.32 -22.28 12.81
N ASP A 26 -18.24 -21.68 12.07
CA ASP A 26 -18.40 -20.25 12.01
C ASP A 26 -18.98 -19.73 13.34
N GLU A 27 -19.90 -20.44 14.00
CA GLU A 27 -20.46 -20.00 15.29
C GLU A 27 -19.42 -19.99 16.41
N GLY A 28 -18.61 -21.04 16.48
CA GLY A 28 -17.52 -21.15 17.44
C GLY A 28 -16.51 -20.02 17.34
N ILE A 29 -16.11 -19.68 16.11
CA ILE A 29 -15.11 -18.63 15.86
C ILE A 29 -15.67 -17.23 16.08
N VAL A 30 -16.94 -16.99 15.73
CA VAL A 30 -17.63 -15.72 15.98
C VAL A 30 -17.72 -15.46 17.48
N ARG A 31 -18.17 -16.45 18.27
CA ARG A 31 -18.22 -16.34 19.72
C ARG A 31 -16.83 -16.10 20.33
N TRP A 32 -15.78 -16.71 19.79
CA TRP A 32 -14.42 -16.43 20.26
C TRP A 32 -14.00 -14.99 19.94
N ALA A 33 -14.24 -14.52 18.71
CA ALA A 33 -13.96 -13.14 18.32
C ALA A 33 -14.69 -12.12 19.20
N ASP A 34 -15.97 -12.35 19.52
CA ASP A 34 -16.77 -11.47 20.39
C ASP A 34 -16.19 -11.41 21.81
N ASN A 35 -15.74 -12.54 22.35
CA ASN A 35 -15.07 -12.57 23.65
C ASN A 35 -13.74 -11.80 23.64
N LEU A 36 -12.96 -11.91 22.56
CA LEU A 36 -11.71 -11.15 22.41
C LEU A 36 -11.99 -9.65 22.24
N ALA A 37 -13.06 -9.30 21.52
CA ALA A 37 -13.51 -7.92 21.36
C ALA A 37 -13.83 -7.27 22.72
N ALA A 38 -14.63 -7.98 23.53
CA ALA A 38 -14.97 -7.55 24.88
C ALA A 38 -13.72 -7.43 25.77
N ALA A 39 -12.79 -8.39 25.68
CA ALA A 39 -11.58 -8.40 26.48
C ALA A 39 -10.54 -7.33 26.08
N LEU A 40 -10.61 -6.80 24.86
CA LEU A 40 -9.82 -5.64 24.43
C LEU A 40 -10.36 -4.31 24.98
N GLN A 41 -11.56 -4.32 25.57
CA GLN A 41 -12.20 -3.13 26.14
C GLN A 41 -12.26 -3.22 27.67
N PRO A 42 -11.99 -2.12 28.40
CA PRO A 42 -11.55 -0.82 27.89
C PRO A 42 -10.08 -0.85 27.42
N VAL A 43 -9.76 -0.06 26.38
CA VAL A 43 -8.44 -0.10 25.70
C VAL A 43 -7.23 0.01 26.64
N PHE A 44 -7.30 0.84 27.68
CA PHE A 44 -6.18 1.06 28.61
C PHE A 44 -6.14 0.08 29.81
N SER A 45 -7.11 -0.83 29.90
CA SER A 45 -7.12 -1.90 30.90
C SER A 45 -7.69 -3.19 30.29
N PRO A 46 -7.06 -3.71 29.22
CA PRO A 46 -7.57 -4.88 28.52
C PRO A 46 -7.43 -6.12 29.41
N THR A 47 -8.44 -6.97 29.38
CA THR A 47 -8.49 -8.27 30.08
C THR A 47 -8.28 -9.43 29.12
N ILE A 48 -7.74 -9.15 27.93
CA ILE A 48 -7.42 -10.16 26.93
C ILE A 48 -6.22 -11.00 27.35
N CYS A 49 -6.37 -12.32 27.28
CA CYS A 49 -5.25 -13.23 27.48
C CYS A 49 -4.34 -13.22 26.24
N PRO A 50 -3.03 -12.90 26.38
CA PRO A 50 -2.08 -12.92 25.26
C PRO A 50 -2.01 -14.25 24.51
N GLY A 51 -2.06 -15.37 25.24
CA GLY A 51 -2.06 -16.71 24.66
C GLY A 51 -3.31 -16.97 23.83
N CYS A 52 -4.51 -16.67 24.36
CA CYS A 52 -5.76 -16.82 23.61
C CYS A 52 -5.80 -15.96 22.35
N LEU A 53 -5.30 -14.71 22.41
CA LEU A 53 -5.19 -13.89 21.22
C LEU A 53 -4.25 -14.56 20.21
N SER A 54 -3.03 -14.91 20.62
CA SER A 54 -2.02 -15.58 19.77
C SER A 54 -2.56 -16.86 19.09
N SER A 55 -3.30 -17.70 19.80
CA SER A 55 -3.92 -18.90 19.21
C SER A 55 -5.02 -18.56 18.19
N PHE A 56 -5.89 -17.61 18.50
CA PHE A 56 -6.92 -17.13 17.56
C PHE A 56 -6.29 -16.59 16.26
N CYS A 57 -5.20 -15.86 16.46
CA CYS A 57 -4.35 -15.25 15.47
C CYS A 57 -3.71 -16.28 14.51
N GLN A 58 -3.14 -17.36 15.04
CA GLN A 58 -2.61 -18.49 14.24
C GLN A 58 -3.70 -19.19 13.41
N ILE A 59 -4.91 -19.33 13.96
CA ILE A 59 -6.04 -19.93 13.23
C ILE A 59 -6.42 -19.09 12.00
N MET A 60 -6.40 -17.77 12.12
CA MET A 60 -6.73 -16.85 11.02
C MET A 60 -5.72 -16.91 9.87
N GLU A 61 -4.43 -17.05 10.16
CA GLU A 61 -3.36 -17.07 9.16
C GLU A 61 -3.50 -18.22 8.15
N HIS A 62 -4.11 -19.33 8.55
CA HIS A 62 -4.20 -20.52 7.72
C HIS A 62 -5.46 -20.60 6.84
N LYS A 63 -6.49 -19.76 7.06
CA LYS A 63 -7.77 -19.88 6.34
C LYS A 63 -8.38 -18.52 5.96
N ASN A 64 -8.24 -18.13 4.69
CA ASN A 64 -8.89 -16.95 4.11
C ASN A 64 -10.41 -16.91 4.33
N THR A 65 -11.07 -18.06 4.43
CA THR A 65 -12.52 -18.15 4.71
C THR A 65 -12.87 -17.63 6.10
N ILE A 66 -12.02 -17.84 7.10
CA ILE A 66 -12.25 -17.33 8.46
C ILE A 66 -12.21 -15.81 8.46
N VAL A 67 -11.22 -15.21 7.81
CA VAL A 67 -11.12 -13.74 7.69
C VAL A 67 -12.41 -13.16 7.10
N TYR A 68 -12.97 -13.79 6.07
CA TYR A 68 -14.24 -13.36 5.48
C TYR A 68 -15.42 -13.45 6.46
N VAL A 69 -15.51 -14.53 7.23
CA VAL A 69 -16.54 -14.69 8.28
C VAL A 69 -16.39 -13.61 9.35
N LEU A 70 -15.18 -13.39 9.85
CA LEU A 70 -14.90 -12.36 10.85
C LEU A 70 -15.19 -10.96 10.34
N GLN A 71 -14.83 -10.65 9.09
CA GLN A 71 -15.11 -9.36 8.46
C GLN A 71 -16.60 -9.08 8.32
N THR A 72 -17.44 -10.11 8.16
CA THR A 72 -18.89 -9.93 7.93
C THR A 72 -19.72 -10.05 9.20
N LYS A 73 -19.26 -10.84 10.18
CA LYS A 73 -20.02 -11.14 11.40
C LYS A 73 -19.43 -10.53 12.67
N CYS A 74 -18.15 -10.18 12.69
CA CYS A 74 -17.42 -9.82 13.93
C CYS A 74 -16.87 -8.38 13.88
N HIS A 75 -17.70 -7.39 13.52
CA HIS A 75 -17.25 -6.00 13.46
C HIS A 75 -16.72 -5.50 14.82
N ALA A 76 -17.35 -5.90 15.92
CA ALA A 76 -16.92 -5.53 17.27
C ALA A 76 -15.45 -5.92 17.55
N PHE A 77 -15.01 -7.08 17.07
CA PHE A 77 -13.62 -7.52 17.21
C PHE A 77 -12.66 -6.61 16.45
N TRP A 78 -12.98 -6.28 15.20
CA TRP A 78 -12.16 -5.37 14.40
C TRP A 78 -12.15 -3.94 14.95
N ASP A 79 -13.30 -3.44 15.36
CA ASP A 79 -13.45 -2.11 15.96
C ASP A 79 -12.66 -2.01 17.26
N ALA A 80 -12.74 -3.02 18.14
CA ALA A 80 -11.97 -3.06 19.38
C ALA A 80 -10.46 -3.18 19.12
N THR A 81 -10.05 -3.98 18.14
CA THR A 81 -8.64 -4.12 17.73
C THR A 81 -8.10 -2.82 17.15
N MET A 82 -8.89 -2.14 16.30
CA MET A 82 -8.52 -0.85 15.72
C MET A 82 -8.45 0.25 16.79
N ALA A 83 -9.40 0.28 17.73
CA ALA A 83 -9.36 1.20 18.87
C ALA A 83 -8.11 0.96 19.73
N PHE A 84 -7.79 -0.32 20.03
CA PHE A 84 -6.58 -0.66 20.76
C PHE A 84 -5.31 -0.16 20.04
N VAL A 85 -5.18 -0.43 18.75
CA VAL A 85 -3.99 -0.05 17.96
C VAL A 85 -3.90 1.47 17.72
N ALA A 86 -5.02 2.15 17.57
CA ALA A 86 -5.08 3.60 17.35
C ALA A 86 -4.95 4.44 18.63
N ALA A 87 -4.96 3.83 19.80
CA ALA A 87 -4.90 4.57 21.06
C ALA A 87 -3.55 5.23 21.29
N GLU A 88 -3.55 6.23 22.16
CA GLU A 88 -2.35 6.98 22.50
C GLU A 88 -1.51 6.19 23.52
N TRP A 89 -0.49 5.50 23.01
CA TRP A 89 0.40 4.65 23.80
C TRP A 89 1.69 5.38 24.18
N THR A 90 1.68 6.00 25.37
CA THR A 90 2.90 6.47 26.04
C THR A 90 3.71 5.29 26.59
N SER A 91 5.00 5.50 26.89
CA SER A 91 5.84 4.47 27.51
C SER A 91 5.23 3.92 28.80
N GLU A 92 4.72 4.82 29.67
CA GLU A 92 4.05 4.46 30.92
C GLU A 92 2.80 3.60 30.70
N ARG A 93 1.91 3.99 29.78
CA ARG A 93 0.69 3.23 29.47
C ARG A 93 1.02 1.84 28.93
N ARG A 94 2.05 1.72 28.09
CA ARG A 94 2.51 0.43 27.55
C ARG A 94 3.05 -0.49 28.65
N HIS A 95 3.82 0.06 29.58
CA HIS A 95 4.32 -0.70 30.72
C HIS A 95 3.17 -1.17 31.61
N ALA A 96 2.25 -0.29 31.98
CA ALA A 96 1.08 -0.63 32.78
C ALA A 96 0.22 -1.73 32.15
N VAL A 97 -0.06 -1.62 30.84
CA VAL A 97 -0.81 -2.63 30.10
C VAL A 97 -0.02 -3.94 29.97
N SER A 98 1.30 -3.90 29.82
CA SER A 98 2.13 -5.11 29.81
C SER A 98 1.98 -5.91 31.12
N GLU A 99 2.00 -5.25 32.27
CA GLU A 99 1.82 -5.90 33.57
C GLU A 99 0.40 -6.48 33.75
N LEU A 100 -0.61 -5.80 33.21
CA LEU A 100 -1.98 -6.31 33.24
C LEU A 100 -2.15 -7.54 32.34
N LEU A 101 -1.65 -7.48 31.11
CA LEU A 101 -1.69 -8.59 30.15
C LEU A 101 -0.91 -9.80 30.67
N ARG A 102 0.23 -9.58 31.34
CA ARG A 102 1.01 -10.65 31.97
C ARG A 102 0.21 -11.38 33.06
N ARG A 103 -0.41 -10.62 33.97
CA ARG A 103 -1.28 -11.18 35.04
C ARG A 103 -2.47 -11.93 34.45
N THR A 104 -3.13 -11.34 33.47
CA THR A 104 -4.27 -11.94 32.76
C THR A 104 -3.88 -13.26 32.08
N GLY A 105 -2.73 -13.28 31.39
CA GLY A 105 -2.20 -14.50 30.76
C GLY A 105 -1.90 -15.60 31.78
N ALA A 106 -1.24 -15.26 32.88
CA ALA A 106 -0.91 -16.21 33.95
C ALA A 106 -2.14 -16.80 34.65
N GLN A 107 -3.25 -16.05 34.72
CA GLN A 107 -4.50 -16.46 35.37
C GLN A 107 -5.51 -17.10 34.40
N CYS A 108 -5.18 -17.21 33.11
CA CYS A 108 -6.13 -17.69 32.13
C CYS A 108 -6.36 -19.21 32.24
N SER A 109 -7.56 -19.60 32.70
CA SER A 109 -7.92 -21.01 32.90
C SER A 109 -7.87 -21.85 31.62
N ARG A 110 -8.27 -21.31 30.47
CA ARG A 110 -8.19 -22.00 29.16
C ARG A 110 -6.76 -22.36 28.83
N CYS A 111 -5.87 -21.39 28.95
CA CYS A 111 -4.47 -21.55 28.68
C CYS A 111 -3.76 -22.50 29.65
N GLN A 112 -4.17 -22.51 30.92
CA GLN A 112 -3.68 -23.47 31.91
C GLN A 112 -4.17 -24.90 31.63
N ALA A 113 -5.40 -25.05 31.14
CA ALA A 113 -5.98 -26.34 30.79
C ALA A 113 -5.35 -26.98 29.54
N HIS A 114 -4.76 -26.18 28.63
CA HIS A 114 -4.14 -26.68 27.41
C HIS A 114 -2.61 -26.65 27.52
N SER A 115 -2.02 -27.84 27.65
CA SER A 115 -0.56 -28.01 27.73
C SER A 115 0.19 -27.44 26.51
N CYS A 116 -0.45 -27.39 25.33
CA CYS A 116 0.15 -26.79 24.14
C CYS A 116 0.35 -25.28 24.26
N CYS A 117 -0.53 -24.57 24.98
CA CYS A 117 -0.42 -23.12 25.17
C CYS A 117 0.54 -22.74 26.29
N ALA A 118 0.84 -23.65 27.22
CA ALA A 118 1.66 -23.34 28.39
C ALA A 118 3.09 -22.92 28.03
N ALA A 119 3.70 -23.57 27.04
CA ALA A 119 5.05 -23.24 26.57
C ALA A 119 5.08 -21.87 25.86
N ASP A 120 4.12 -21.63 24.96
CA ASP A 120 3.99 -20.34 24.27
C ASP A 120 3.72 -19.22 25.27
N ILE A 121 2.88 -19.44 26.28
CA ILE A 121 2.57 -18.43 27.30
C ILE A 121 3.76 -18.14 28.19
N ALA A 122 4.56 -19.13 28.55
CA ALA A 122 5.79 -18.89 29.28
C ALA A 122 6.73 -17.97 28.49
N GLN A 123 6.85 -18.19 27.17
CA GLN A 123 7.63 -17.30 26.29
C GLN A 123 7.02 -15.91 26.17
N ILE A 124 5.69 -15.81 26.03
CA ILE A 124 4.98 -14.54 25.94
C ILE A 124 5.14 -13.73 27.22
N VAL A 125 4.97 -14.36 28.39
CA VAL A 125 5.11 -13.74 29.71
C VAL A 125 6.55 -13.29 29.98
N ALA A 126 7.53 -14.05 29.46
CA ALA A 126 8.95 -13.72 29.54
C ALA A 126 9.40 -12.65 28.53
N ALA A 127 8.54 -12.24 27.58
CA ALA A 127 8.89 -11.19 26.63
C ALA A 127 9.16 -9.86 27.36
N PRO A 128 10.16 -9.06 26.91
CA PRO A 128 10.48 -7.77 27.52
C PRO A 128 9.28 -6.82 27.59
N SER A 129 8.39 -6.88 26.59
CA SER A 129 7.13 -6.14 26.54
C SER A 129 6.03 -7.05 25.97
N VAL A 130 5.11 -7.50 26.84
CA VAL A 130 3.91 -8.24 26.42
C VAL A 130 3.01 -7.36 25.55
N PHE A 131 2.96 -6.06 25.83
CA PHE A 131 2.25 -5.09 25.00
C PHE A 131 2.75 -5.12 23.55
N ASP A 132 4.05 -5.11 23.31
CA ASP A 132 4.60 -5.02 21.94
C ASP A 132 4.24 -6.26 21.11
N LEU A 133 4.18 -7.43 21.76
CA LEU A 133 3.68 -8.64 21.12
C LEU A 133 2.22 -8.50 20.72
N ILE A 134 1.35 -8.07 21.65
CA ILE A 134 -0.09 -7.93 21.39
C ILE A 134 -0.36 -6.85 20.35
N PHE A 135 0.37 -5.73 20.42
CA PHE A 135 0.30 -4.66 19.45
C PHE A 135 0.73 -5.14 18.05
N ARG A 136 1.81 -5.94 17.95
CA ARG A 136 2.23 -6.57 16.69
C ARG A 136 1.17 -7.51 16.13
N LEU A 137 0.62 -8.40 16.95
CA LEU A 137 -0.47 -9.30 16.53
C LEU A 137 -1.64 -8.47 16.02
N ALA A 138 -2.15 -7.52 16.82
CA ALA A 138 -3.26 -6.65 16.43
C ALA A 138 -3.02 -5.92 15.10
N CYS A 139 -1.83 -5.33 14.89
CA CYS A 139 -1.46 -4.69 13.62
C CYS A 139 -1.46 -5.67 12.43
N SER A 140 -0.92 -6.88 12.61
CA SER A 140 -0.94 -7.93 11.58
C SER A 140 -2.36 -8.32 11.18
N TYR A 141 -3.26 -8.51 12.15
CA TYR A 141 -4.65 -8.87 11.84
C TYR A 141 -5.43 -7.73 11.22
N LEU A 142 -5.27 -6.50 11.71
CA LEU A 142 -5.88 -5.34 11.07
C LEU A 142 -5.45 -5.22 9.62
N ARG A 143 -4.18 -5.47 9.30
CA ARG A 143 -3.73 -5.52 7.90
C ARG A 143 -4.50 -6.57 7.11
N VAL A 144 -4.63 -7.80 7.61
CA VAL A 144 -5.39 -8.88 6.94
C VAL A 144 -6.87 -8.50 6.78
N GLY A 145 -7.50 -7.98 7.84
CA GLY A 145 -8.88 -7.51 7.85
C GLY A 145 -9.12 -6.33 6.89
N VAL A 146 -8.13 -5.48 6.69
CA VAL A 146 -8.18 -4.39 5.70
C VAL A 146 -7.96 -4.91 4.28
N THR A 147 -6.88 -5.69 4.04
CA THR A 147 -6.45 -6.06 2.70
C THR A 147 -7.43 -7.02 2.00
N HIS A 148 -8.07 -7.91 2.74
CA HIS A 148 -9.08 -8.83 2.19
C HIS A 148 -10.47 -8.19 2.03
N GLY A 149 -10.73 -7.10 2.76
CA GLY A 149 -12.04 -6.43 2.76
C GLY A 149 -12.24 -5.58 1.51
N VAL A 150 -11.16 -4.98 1.01
CA VAL A 150 -11.21 -4.00 -0.07
C VAL A 150 -10.56 -4.56 -1.34
N GLU A 151 -11.39 -5.15 -2.21
CA GLU A 151 -11.04 -5.14 -3.63
C GLU A 151 -10.76 -3.69 -4.01
N ARG A 152 -9.62 -3.42 -4.68
CA ARG A 152 -9.05 -2.08 -4.95
C ARG A 152 -10.01 -1.05 -5.57
N GLU A 153 -11.23 -1.43 -5.91
CA GLU A 153 -12.24 -0.61 -6.57
C GLU A 153 -13.51 -0.37 -5.73
N LYS A 154 -13.67 -1.05 -4.59
CA LYS A 154 -14.90 -0.99 -3.77
C LYS A 154 -14.68 -0.13 -2.52
N ARG A 155 -15.71 0.65 -2.16
CA ARG A 155 -15.76 1.46 -0.93
C ARG A 155 -15.80 0.59 0.32
N PHE A 156 -15.78 1.22 1.49
CA PHE A 156 -16.22 0.62 2.77
C PHE A 156 -17.59 -0.05 2.68
N ILE A 157 -18.46 0.48 1.82
CA ILE A 157 -19.79 -0.07 1.62
C ILE A 157 -19.72 -1.26 0.66
N SER A 158 -19.25 -2.39 1.19
CA SER A 158 -19.46 -3.70 0.60
C SER A 158 -20.95 -4.04 0.70
N THR A 159 -21.57 -4.53 -0.37
CA THR A 159 -22.94 -5.07 -0.32
C THR A 159 -23.09 -6.22 0.68
N ARG A 160 -21.97 -6.82 1.07
CA ARG A 160 -21.90 -7.90 2.05
C ARG A 160 -21.60 -7.43 3.48
N GLY A 161 -21.53 -6.11 3.70
CA GLY A 161 -21.24 -5.52 5.01
C GLY A 161 -19.91 -5.99 5.58
N ARG A 162 -18.85 -6.06 4.77
CA ARG A 162 -17.51 -6.40 5.28
C ARG A 162 -16.89 -5.22 6.02
N TRP A 163 -16.28 -5.47 7.15
CA TRP A 163 -15.42 -4.52 7.84
C TRP A 163 -14.19 -4.13 6.98
N PRO A 164 -13.78 -2.85 6.94
CA PRO A 164 -14.47 -1.69 7.51
C PRO A 164 -15.67 -1.25 6.65
N THR A 165 -16.80 -0.97 7.31
CA THR A 165 -18.04 -0.47 6.69
C THR A 165 -18.19 1.05 6.71
N SER A 166 -17.41 1.74 7.55
CA SER A 166 -17.34 3.20 7.59
C SER A 166 -15.92 3.70 7.88
N ALA A 167 -15.70 5.00 7.71
CA ALA A 167 -14.41 5.62 8.01
C ALA A 167 -14.13 5.62 9.52
N GLU A 168 -15.16 5.77 10.35
CA GLU A 168 -15.08 5.81 11.81
C GLU A 168 -14.52 4.49 12.38
N GLN A 169 -14.82 3.36 11.73
CA GLN A 169 -14.24 2.07 12.10
C GLN A 169 -12.73 2.00 11.87
N LEU A 170 -12.20 2.70 10.85
CA LEU A 170 -10.75 2.82 10.64
C LEU A 170 -10.11 3.90 11.51
N PHE A 171 -10.87 4.96 11.81
CA PHE A 171 -10.39 6.13 12.53
C PHE A 171 -11.21 6.35 13.81
N PRO A 172 -11.16 5.44 14.80
CA PRO A 172 -12.03 5.47 15.97
C PRO A 172 -11.85 6.71 16.85
N TYR A 173 -10.74 7.45 16.69
CA TYR A 173 -10.46 8.71 17.38
C TYR A 173 -10.42 9.92 16.45
N GLY A 174 -10.93 9.77 15.22
CA GLY A 174 -10.75 10.73 14.12
C GLY A 174 -9.42 10.53 13.40
N ALA A 175 -9.39 10.85 12.10
CA ALA A 175 -8.25 10.53 11.22
C ALA A 175 -6.93 11.13 11.73
N GLU A 176 -6.96 12.38 12.17
CA GLU A 176 -5.79 13.06 12.70
C GLU A 176 -5.19 12.37 13.93
N ARG A 177 -5.99 12.15 14.97
CA ARG A 177 -5.51 11.58 16.23
C ARG A 177 -5.08 10.14 16.05
N THR A 178 -5.87 9.35 15.32
CA THR A 178 -5.55 7.96 14.99
C THR A 178 -4.22 7.87 14.23
N VAL A 179 -4.01 8.65 13.17
CA VAL A 179 -2.73 8.65 12.42
C VAL A 179 -1.57 9.12 13.28
N SER A 180 -1.74 10.21 14.05
CA SER A 180 -0.67 10.76 14.88
C SER A 180 -0.22 9.78 15.96
N ASN A 181 -1.16 9.05 16.57
CA ASN A 181 -0.86 8.01 17.55
C ASN A 181 -0.08 6.85 16.92
N LEU A 182 -0.47 6.39 15.73
CA LEU A 182 0.23 5.33 14.99
C LEU A 182 1.63 5.76 14.55
N VAL A 183 1.78 6.99 14.05
CA VAL A 183 3.09 7.55 13.69
C VAL A 183 4.01 7.64 14.91
N ALA A 184 3.47 8.00 16.08
CA ALA A 184 4.23 7.99 17.33
C ALA A 184 4.71 6.57 17.73
N GLN A 185 4.05 5.52 17.26
CA GLN A 185 4.48 4.13 17.53
C GLN A 185 5.59 3.65 16.59
N LEU A 186 5.83 4.27 15.44
CA LEU A 186 6.78 3.76 14.43
C LEU A 186 8.21 3.54 14.97
N THR A 187 8.66 4.36 15.92
CA THR A 187 10.00 4.27 16.51
C THR A 187 10.19 3.08 17.43
N THR A 188 9.10 2.52 17.96
CA THR A 188 9.14 1.44 18.95
C THR A 188 8.45 0.17 18.47
N ASN A 189 7.51 0.29 17.53
CA ASN A 189 6.68 -0.77 17.00
C ASN A 189 6.56 -0.60 15.49
N SER A 190 7.50 -1.19 14.74
CA SER A 190 7.50 -1.11 13.27
C SER A 190 6.21 -1.65 12.63
N CYS A 191 5.50 -2.57 13.29
CA CYS A 191 4.23 -3.10 12.82
C CYS A 191 3.13 -2.04 12.62
N ALA A 192 3.23 -0.87 13.27
CA ALA A 192 2.33 0.26 13.00
C ALA A 192 2.38 0.70 11.51
N GLU A 193 3.51 0.47 10.84
CA GLU A 193 3.69 0.74 9.40
C GLU A 193 2.67 -0.04 8.55
N MET A 194 2.29 -1.26 8.96
CA MET A 194 1.29 -2.08 8.26
C MET A 194 -0.08 -1.41 8.21
N VAL A 195 -0.47 -0.80 9.33
CA VAL A 195 -1.77 -0.14 9.49
C VAL A 195 -1.76 1.21 8.77
N LEU A 196 -0.68 1.97 8.90
CA LEU A 196 -0.46 3.23 8.19
C LEU A 196 -0.47 3.04 6.66
N PHE A 197 0.25 2.03 6.15
CA PHE A 197 0.21 1.62 4.74
C PHE A 197 -1.23 1.31 4.27
N SER A 198 -1.96 0.57 5.11
CA SER A 198 -3.34 0.18 4.85
C SER A 198 -4.26 1.40 4.75
N PHE A 199 -4.10 2.38 5.64
CA PHE A 199 -4.93 3.59 5.65
C PHE A 199 -4.76 4.44 4.40
N ILE A 200 -3.53 4.71 3.97
CA ILE A 200 -3.30 5.47 2.73
C ILE A 200 -3.81 4.68 1.52
N SER A 201 -3.61 3.35 1.50
CA SER A 201 -4.05 2.51 0.40
C SER A 201 -5.57 2.43 0.28
N LEU A 202 -6.30 2.52 1.40
CA LEU A 202 -7.75 2.39 1.47
C LEU A 202 -8.50 3.72 1.38
N HIS A 203 -8.04 4.74 2.10
CA HIS A 203 -8.79 5.98 2.32
C HIS A 203 -7.86 7.18 2.41
N ARG A 204 -7.08 7.38 1.34
CA ARG A 204 -6.13 8.48 1.22
C ARG A 204 -6.72 9.86 1.59
N PRO A 205 -7.96 10.24 1.21
CA PRO A 205 -8.49 11.58 1.49
C PRO A 205 -8.57 11.93 2.99
N LEU A 206 -8.71 10.94 3.88
CA LEU A 206 -8.71 11.16 5.33
C LEU A 206 -7.33 10.94 5.94
N ALA A 207 -6.63 9.90 5.49
CA ALA A 207 -5.33 9.54 6.05
C ALA A 207 -4.24 10.56 5.66
N PHE A 208 -4.13 10.92 4.38
CA PHE A 208 -3.00 11.68 3.85
C PHE A 208 -2.86 13.09 4.45
N PRO A 209 -3.94 13.88 4.64
CA PRO A 209 -3.82 15.17 5.33
C PRO A 209 -3.24 15.04 6.75
N ALA A 210 -3.60 13.98 7.47
CA ALA A 210 -3.06 13.71 8.81
C ALA A 210 -1.58 13.28 8.76
N PHE A 211 -1.17 12.52 7.74
CA PHE A 211 0.25 12.19 7.49
C PHE A 211 1.08 13.44 7.21
N MET A 212 0.53 14.37 6.43
CA MET A 212 1.22 15.56 5.96
C MET A 212 1.37 16.65 7.02
N LYS A 213 0.73 16.51 8.19
CA LYS A 213 1.02 17.39 9.33
C LYS A 213 2.51 17.36 9.65
N ALA A 214 3.13 18.54 9.76
CA ALA A 214 4.56 18.71 9.97
C ALA A 214 5.20 17.71 10.97
N PRO A 215 4.68 17.52 12.21
CA PRO A 215 5.27 16.57 13.16
C PRO A 215 5.16 15.11 12.70
N ASN A 216 4.06 14.73 12.03
CA ASN A 216 3.87 13.37 11.54
C ASN A 216 4.79 13.11 10.34
N ARG A 217 4.80 14.04 9.37
CA ARG A 217 5.65 13.98 8.18
C ARG A 217 7.12 13.81 8.56
N ALA A 218 7.64 14.66 9.45
CA ALA A 218 9.03 14.58 9.91
C ALA A 218 9.36 13.22 10.56
N ARG A 219 8.47 12.70 11.41
CA ARG A 219 8.64 11.37 12.04
C ARG A 219 8.62 10.23 11.03
N ILE A 220 7.73 10.29 10.04
CA ILE A 220 7.65 9.25 9.00
C ILE A 220 8.92 9.28 8.15
N ILE A 221 9.39 10.45 7.73
CA ILE A 221 10.64 10.59 6.96
C ILE A 221 11.82 10.04 7.76
N SER A 222 11.99 10.47 9.02
CA SER A 222 13.05 9.97 9.90
C SER A 222 12.98 8.45 10.08
N TYR A 223 11.77 7.89 10.23
CA TYR A 223 11.55 6.45 10.28
C TYR A 223 11.98 5.75 8.99
N LEU A 224 11.59 6.26 7.81
CA LEU A 224 11.97 5.69 6.51
C LEU A 224 13.50 5.66 6.34
N VAL A 225 14.16 6.79 6.61
CA VAL A 225 15.63 6.92 6.53
C VAL A 225 16.32 5.95 7.49
N ALA A 226 15.86 5.89 8.75
CA ALA A 226 16.42 4.99 9.75
C ALA A 226 16.26 3.51 9.36
N ARG A 227 15.11 3.13 8.81
CA ARG A 227 14.83 1.75 8.38
C ARG A 227 15.67 1.35 7.17
N PHE A 228 15.79 2.20 6.15
CA PHE A 228 16.64 1.88 5.00
C PHE A 228 18.11 1.79 5.38
N THR A 229 18.57 2.68 6.26
CA THR A 229 19.94 2.63 6.80
C THR A 229 20.17 1.36 7.62
N ALA A 230 19.22 0.98 8.48
CA ALA A 230 19.29 -0.24 9.28
C ALA A 230 19.40 -1.50 8.41
N CYS A 231 18.65 -1.58 7.31
CA CYS A 231 18.74 -2.70 6.36
C CYS A 231 20.18 -2.90 5.87
N VAL A 232 20.85 -1.81 5.49
CA VAL A 232 22.24 -1.84 4.98
C VAL A 232 23.22 -2.20 6.10
N SER A 233 23.06 -1.60 7.28
CA SER A 233 23.92 -1.88 8.44
C SER A 233 23.81 -3.33 8.92
N GLU A 234 22.60 -3.88 9.00
CA GLU A 234 22.34 -5.27 9.38
C GLU A 234 22.91 -6.25 8.34
N PHE A 235 22.69 -5.98 7.05
CA PHE A 235 23.28 -6.77 5.96
C PHE A 235 24.81 -6.81 6.07
N ASN A 236 25.45 -5.66 6.26
CA ASN A 236 26.91 -5.58 6.38
C ASN A 236 27.43 -6.31 7.63
N ALA A 237 26.70 -6.22 8.75
CA ALA A 237 27.05 -6.93 9.98
C ALA A 237 26.97 -8.45 9.80
N ASP A 238 25.93 -8.96 9.15
CA ASP A 238 25.78 -10.39 8.87
C ASP A 238 26.78 -10.88 7.83
N LEU A 239 27.08 -10.06 6.81
CA LEU A 239 28.10 -10.36 5.81
C LEU A 239 29.50 -10.48 6.45
N ALA A 240 29.83 -9.61 7.41
CA ALA A 240 31.11 -9.62 8.13
C ALA A 240 31.30 -10.86 9.01
N ARG A 241 30.21 -11.54 9.41
CA ARG A 241 30.25 -12.80 10.17
C ARG A 241 30.57 -14.02 9.28
N LEU A 242 30.50 -13.89 7.95
CA LEU A 242 30.77 -14.99 7.02
C LEU A 242 32.28 -15.12 6.72
N ARG A 243 32.73 -16.36 6.53
CA ARG A 243 34.11 -16.66 6.11
C ARG A 243 34.36 -16.12 4.69
N GLN A 244 35.48 -15.43 4.51
CA GLN A 244 35.86 -14.87 3.21
C GLN A 244 36.66 -15.88 2.35
N PRO A 245 36.47 -15.89 1.02
CA PRO A 245 35.51 -15.08 0.25
C PRO A 245 34.06 -15.61 0.36
N VAL A 246 33.07 -14.72 0.40
CA VAL A 246 31.65 -15.12 0.45
C VAL A 246 31.18 -15.63 -0.91
N ILE A 247 30.58 -16.83 -0.93
CA ILE A 247 30.00 -17.42 -2.14
C ILE A 247 28.85 -16.54 -2.66
N PRO A 248 28.79 -16.19 -3.96
CA PRO A 248 27.76 -15.30 -4.52
C PRO A 248 26.32 -15.71 -4.19
N ALA A 249 26.00 -17.01 -4.23
CA ALA A 249 24.68 -17.52 -3.88
C ALA A 249 24.30 -17.28 -2.41
N VAL A 250 25.27 -17.35 -1.49
CA VAL A 250 25.06 -17.04 -0.07
C VAL A 250 24.81 -15.55 0.11
N ARG A 251 25.61 -14.70 -0.54
CA ARG A 251 25.42 -13.24 -0.51
C ARG A 251 24.04 -12.86 -1.06
N LYS A 252 23.63 -13.42 -2.21
CA LYS A 252 22.30 -13.18 -2.81
C LYS A 252 21.17 -13.55 -1.85
N ARG A 253 21.23 -14.73 -1.22
CA ARG A 253 20.24 -15.14 -0.22
C ARG A 253 20.19 -14.18 0.96
N LEU A 254 21.35 -13.75 1.47
CA LEU A 254 21.44 -12.81 2.58
C LEU A 254 20.80 -11.46 2.21
N VAL A 255 21.12 -10.90 1.03
CA VAL A 255 20.47 -9.69 0.52
C VAL A 255 18.96 -9.84 0.49
N LEU A 256 18.44 -10.90 -0.15
CA LEU A 256 17.00 -11.11 -0.30
C LEU A 256 16.29 -11.22 1.05
N GLN A 257 16.91 -11.86 2.04
CA GLN A 257 16.40 -11.95 3.40
C GLN A 257 16.27 -10.56 4.07
N HIS A 258 17.29 -9.70 3.97
CA HIS A 258 17.20 -8.34 4.51
C HIS A 258 16.19 -7.51 3.72
N ILE A 259 16.25 -7.48 2.39
CA ILE A 259 15.30 -6.74 1.56
C ILE A 259 13.85 -7.13 1.86
N GLN A 260 13.56 -8.43 2.01
CA GLN A 260 12.23 -8.91 2.37
C GLN A 260 11.75 -8.36 3.73
N THR A 261 12.65 -8.22 4.70
CA THR A 261 12.36 -7.67 6.04
C THR A 261 11.98 -6.18 5.98
N TYR A 262 12.49 -5.44 4.99
CA TYR A 262 12.26 -4.00 4.80
C TYR A 262 11.32 -3.67 3.64
N GLN A 263 10.81 -4.69 2.94
CA GLN A 263 9.96 -4.52 1.75
C GLN A 263 8.67 -3.75 2.06
N LEU A 264 8.09 -3.96 3.24
CA LEU A 264 6.89 -3.24 3.64
C LEU A 264 7.16 -1.74 3.81
N THR A 265 8.31 -1.36 4.36
CA THR A 265 8.72 0.03 4.51
C THR A 265 8.86 0.71 3.14
N ALA A 266 9.50 0.04 2.17
CA ALA A 266 9.59 0.54 0.79
C ALA A 266 8.21 0.65 0.12
N ASN A 267 7.32 -0.32 0.32
CA ASN A 267 5.95 -0.28 -0.19
C ASN A 267 5.12 0.85 0.44
N MET A 268 5.31 1.13 1.74
CA MET A 268 4.71 2.28 2.41
C MET A 268 5.17 3.57 1.77
N PHE A 269 6.47 3.75 1.56
CA PHE A 269 6.99 4.95 0.92
C PHE A 269 6.43 5.12 -0.50
N LEU A 270 6.40 4.03 -1.27
CA LEU A 270 5.80 4.01 -2.61
C LEU A 270 4.32 4.39 -2.62
N VAL A 271 3.53 3.92 -1.66
CA VAL A 271 2.11 4.29 -1.54
C VAL A 271 1.92 5.73 -1.05
N VAL A 272 2.78 6.22 -0.18
CA VAL A 272 2.78 7.64 0.22
C VAL A 272 2.97 8.52 -1.00
N CYS A 273 3.98 8.24 -1.83
CA CYS A 273 4.29 9.07 -3.00
C CYS A 273 3.36 8.82 -4.19
N PHE A 274 3.08 7.57 -4.52
CA PHE A 274 2.45 7.17 -5.79
C PHE A 274 1.24 6.23 -5.59
N GLY A 275 0.66 6.26 -4.39
CA GLY A 275 -0.49 5.44 -4.04
C GLY A 275 -1.77 5.82 -4.80
N PRO A 276 -2.85 5.06 -4.60
CA PRO A 276 -4.15 5.40 -5.17
C PRO A 276 -4.58 6.81 -4.75
N GLU A 277 -5.21 7.56 -5.66
CA GLU A 277 -5.73 8.90 -5.38
C GLU A 277 -4.65 9.93 -4.97
N HIS A 278 -3.38 9.68 -5.29
CA HIS A 278 -2.35 10.71 -5.13
C HIS A 278 -2.64 11.89 -6.07
N GLY A 279 -2.53 13.11 -5.53
CA GLY A 279 -2.45 14.31 -6.36
C GLY A 279 -1.12 14.33 -7.12
N PRO A 280 -1.02 15.11 -8.21
CA PRO A 280 0.19 15.19 -9.04
C PRO A 280 1.43 15.51 -8.19
N ASP A 281 1.29 16.42 -7.21
CA ASP A 281 2.41 16.95 -6.43
C ASP A 281 2.60 16.27 -5.07
N ALA A 282 1.75 15.29 -4.73
CA ALA A 282 1.73 14.71 -3.38
C ALA A 282 3.07 14.05 -2.98
N HIS A 283 3.81 13.52 -3.95
CA HIS A 283 5.14 12.97 -3.73
C HIS A 283 6.18 14.06 -3.48
N TRP A 284 6.11 15.17 -4.22
CA TRP A 284 6.98 16.34 -4.04
C TRP A 284 6.76 16.97 -2.67
N GLU A 285 5.50 17.22 -2.30
CA GLU A 285 5.13 17.76 -1.00
C GLU A 285 5.61 16.86 0.15
N PHE A 286 5.45 15.53 0.00
CA PHE A 286 5.92 14.60 1.02
C PHE A 286 7.43 14.60 1.15
N CYS A 287 8.19 14.69 0.05
CA CYS A 287 9.66 14.64 0.08
C CYS A 287 10.33 16.00 0.33
N HIS A 288 9.60 17.11 0.25
CA HIS A 288 10.14 18.48 0.31
C HIS A 288 11.16 18.73 1.44
N GLN A 289 12.36 19.24 1.14
CA GLN A 289 13.46 19.47 2.09
C GLN A 289 14.15 18.19 2.64
N HIS A 290 13.71 17.00 2.24
CA HIS A 290 14.29 15.71 2.62
C HIS A 290 14.58 14.82 1.40
N GLU A 291 14.54 15.38 0.20
CA GLU A 291 14.64 14.66 -1.06
C GLU A 291 15.94 13.84 -1.13
N LEU A 292 17.06 14.50 -0.83
CA LEU A 292 18.39 13.90 -0.91
C LEU A 292 18.63 12.86 0.19
N GLU A 293 18.18 13.13 1.41
CA GLU A 293 18.28 12.22 2.56
C GLU A 293 17.52 10.92 2.31
N LEU A 294 16.26 11.03 1.86
CA LEU A 294 15.42 9.89 1.50
C LEU A 294 16.00 9.10 0.33
N PHE A 295 16.47 9.79 -0.71
CA PHE A 295 17.10 9.14 -1.86
C PHE A 295 18.34 8.37 -1.44
N HIS A 296 19.31 8.98 -0.76
CA HIS A 296 20.55 8.28 -0.40
C HIS A 296 20.33 7.10 0.55
N ALA A 297 19.40 7.23 1.50
CA ALA A 297 19.06 6.11 2.39
C ALA A 297 18.44 4.95 1.60
N PHE A 298 17.47 5.25 0.73
CA PHE A 298 16.82 4.26 -0.13
C PHE A 298 17.80 3.64 -1.15
N ASP A 299 18.65 4.46 -1.76
CA ASP A 299 19.61 4.08 -2.79
C ASP A 299 20.64 3.07 -2.28
N LYS A 300 21.17 3.29 -1.07
CA LYS A 300 22.08 2.32 -0.44
C LYS A 300 21.41 0.97 -0.19
N MET A 301 20.14 0.96 0.20
CA MET A 301 19.37 -0.27 0.38
C MET A 301 19.07 -0.94 -0.97
N ALA A 302 18.57 -0.20 -1.94
CA ALA A 302 18.22 -0.72 -3.26
C ALA A 302 19.45 -1.22 -4.04
N SER A 303 20.62 -0.61 -3.85
CA SER A 303 21.91 -1.04 -4.42
C SER A 303 22.40 -2.39 -3.88
N LEU A 304 21.78 -2.94 -2.82
CA LEU A 304 22.06 -4.31 -2.41
C LEU A 304 21.47 -5.33 -3.37
N LEU A 305 20.41 -4.97 -4.11
CA LEU A 305 19.69 -5.88 -4.99
C LEU A 305 20.61 -6.48 -6.07
N PRO A 306 20.53 -7.79 -6.33
CA PRO A 306 21.21 -8.40 -7.47
C PRO A 306 20.73 -7.81 -8.81
N ASP A 307 21.61 -7.76 -9.81
CA ASP A 307 21.28 -7.28 -11.16
C ASP A 307 20.15 -8.09 -11.82
N ASP A 308 19.94 -9.34 -11.42
CA ASP A 308 18.88 -10.22 -11.94
C ASP A 308 17.57 -10.13 -11.15
N ALA A 309 17.49 -9.34 -10.08
CA ALA A 309 16.32 -9.26 -9.20
C ALA A 309 15.28 -8.22 -9.66
N GLY A 310 15.45 -7.65 -10.86
CA GLY A 310 14.65 -6.54 -11.37
C GLY A 310 13.14 -6.83 -11.44
N ASP A 311 12.76 -8.05 -11.84
CA ASP A 311 11.34 -8.41 -11.98
C ASP A 311 10.65 -8.64 -10.63
N GLU A 312 11.35 -9.22 -9.65
CA GLU A 312 10.80 -9.49 -8.31
C GLU A 312 10.67 -8.21 -7.47
N HIS A 313 11.53 -7.21 -7.73
CA HIS A 313 11.59 -5.96 -6.99
C HIS A 313 11.32 -4.72 -7.85
N GLU A 314 10.55 -4.86 -8.93
CA GLU A 314 10.19 -3.79 -9.88
C GLU A 314 9.68 -2.53 -9.15
N MET A 315 8.87 -2.70 -8.11
CA MET A 315 8.32 -1.58 -7.33
C MET A 315 9.39 -0.77 -6.58
N MET A 316 10.46 -1.41 -6.12
CA MET A 316 11.59 -0.70 -5.49
C MET A 316 12.41 0.04 -6.54
N ALA A 317 12.69 -0.61 -7.68
CA ALA A 317 13.36 0.04 -8.80
C ALA A 317 12.57 1.26 -9.28
N TYR A 318 11.25 1.13 -9.43
CA TYR A 318 10.35 2.23 -9.79
C TYR A 318 10.40 3.39 -8.77
N LEU A 319 10.36 3.08 -7.47
CA LEU A 319 10.45 4.11 -6.42
C LEU A 319 11.79 4.85 -6.48
N GLY A 320 12.91 4.14 -6.48
CA GLY A 320 14.24 4.77 -6.52
C GLY A 320 14.47 5.56 -7.81
N THR A 321 13.92 5.07 -8.91
CA THR A 321 13.89 5.77 -10.20
C THR A 321 13.17 7.11 -10.07
N LYS A 322 11.94 7.12 -9.53
CA LYS A 322 11.18 8.36 -9.35
C LYS A 322 11.85 9.35 -8.39
N LEU A 323 12.47 8.85 -7.32
CA LEU A 323 13.24 9.69 -6.40
C LEU A 323 14.46 10.32 -7.08
N TRP A 324 15.21 9.55 -7.87
CA TRP A 324 16.35 10.09 -8.60
C TRP A 324 15.94 11.17 -9.59
N PHE A 325 14.88 10.93 -10.39
CA PHE A 325 14.34 11.95 -11.32
C PHE A 325 13.84 13.21 -10.61
N MET A 326 13.24 13.05 -9.43
CA MET A 326 12.85 14.17 -8.58
C MET A 326 14.06 15.03 -8.16
N LEU A 327 15.24 14.43 -7.92
CA LEU A 327 16.46 15.21 -7.66
C LEU A 327 16.99 15.91 -8.90
N GLN A 328 16.83 15.31 -10.08
CA GLN A 328 17.28 15.91 -11.34
C GLN A 328 16.53 17.19 -11.71
N THR A 329 15.34 17.44 -11.14
CA THR A 329 14.59 18.68 -11.38
C THR A 329 15.23 19.90 -10.71
N ASN A 330 16.12 19.69 -9.74
CA ASN A 330 16.81 20.74 -9.01
C ASN A 330 18.32 20.64 -9.25
N PRO A 331 18.96 21.61 -9.96
CA PRO A 331 20.38 21.55 -10.30
C PRO A 331 21.33 21.32 -9.10
N ARG A 332 20.98 21.85 -7.92
CA ARG A 332 21.76 21.64 -6.70
C ARG A 332 21.70 20.19 -6.24
N LEU A 333 20.49 19.63 -6.18
CA LEU A 333 20.29 18.25 -5.75
C LEU A 333 20.79 17.24 -6.79
N ALA A 334 20.69 17.56 -8.08
CA ALA A 334 21.18 16.75 -9.18
C ALA A 334 22.69 16.48 -9.08
N ALA A 335 23.47 17.52 -8.74
CA ALA A 335 24.92 17.40 -8.54
C ALA A 335 25.27 16.47 -7.36
N GLU A 336 24.47 16.49 -6.29
CA GLU A 336 24.65 15.65 -5.11
C GLU A 336 24.16 14.20 -5.32
N ALA A 337 23.13 14.00 -6.15
CA ALA A 337 22.57 12.69 -6.46
C ALA A 337 23.52 11.78 -7.25
N GLY A 338 24.36 12.37 -8.11
CA GLY A 338 25.30 11.63 -8.95
C GLY A 338 24.65 10.89 -10.14
N PRO A 339 25.40 9.99 -10.81
CA PRO A 339 24.90 9.24 -11.96
C PRO A 339 23.75 8.29 -11.55
N PRO A 340 22.89 7.86 -12.50
CA PRO A 340 21.78 6.98 -12.20
C PRO A 340 22.28 5.63 -11.64
N PRO A 341 21.78 5.19 -10.47
CA PRO A 341 22.08 3.87 -9.90
C PRO A 341 21.75 2.70 -10.85
N ALA A 342 22.49 1.59 -10.73
CA ALA A 342 22.35 0.42 -11.61
C ALA A 342 20.97 -0.28 -11.53
N TYR A 343 20.28 -0.17 -10.39
CA TYR A 343 18.93 -0.72 -10.20
C TYR A 343 17.84 0.18 -10.80
N ILE A 344 18.15 1.41 -11.22
CA ILE A 344 17.18 2.28 -11.88
C ILE A 344 16.73 1.58 -13.15
N ARG A 345 15.45 1.19 -13.13
CA ARG A 345 14.74 0.50 -14.21
C ARG A 345 13.33 1.05 -14.24
N GLY A 346 12.70 1.02 -15.41
CA GLY A 346 11.29 1.37 -15.52
C GLY A 346 10.99 2.87 -15.52
N VAL A 347 11.99 3.76 -15.65
CA VAL A 347 11.75 4.88 -16.56
C VAL A 347 11.69 4.26 -17.92
N GLU A 348 10.49 4.29 -18.49
CA GLU A 348 10.37 4.06 -19.90
C GLU A 348 11.33 5.04 -20.57
N SER A 349 12.45 4.52 -21.06
CA SER A 349 13.45 5.34 -21.71
C SER A 349 12.74 6.09 -22.83
N LEU A 350 13.23 7.27 -23.20
CA LEU A 350 12.67 7.98 -24.34
C LEU A 350 12.65 7.08 -25.60
N THR A 351 13.59 6.13 -25.70
CA THR A 351 13.62 5.05 -26.70
C THR A 351 12.44 4.09 -26.58
N GLY A 352 12.09 3.65 -25.37
CA GLY A 352 10.94 2.78 -25.11
C GLY A 352 9.61 3.48 -25.36
N LEU A 353 9.53 4.79 -25.12
CA LEU A 353 8.39 5.63 -25.50
C LEU A 353 8.32 5.91 -27.01
N GLN A 354 9.31 5.50 -27.82
CA GLN A 354 9.14 5.52 -29.28
C GLN A 354 8.19 4.41 -29.75
N ASP A 355 7.97 3.36 -28.96
CA ASP A 355 6.93 2.36 -29.24
C ASP A 355 5.56 2.97 -28.87
N PRO A 356 4.67 3.20 -29.86
CA PRO A 356 3.36 3.81 -29.65
C PRO A 356 2.49 3.02 -28.68
N TYR A 357 2.51 1.68 -28.76
CA TYR A 357 1.66 0.85 -27.91
C TYR A 357 2.18 0.79 -26.49
N ARG A 358 3.50 0.90 -26.31
CA ARG A 358 4.11 0.98 -24.99
C ARG A 358 3.76 2.28 -24.28
N ALA A 359 3.88 3.41 -24.98
CA ALA A 359 3.43 4.70 -24.47
C ALA A 359 1.93 4.66 -24.14
N LEU A 360 1.09 4.15 -25.05
CA LEU A 360 -0.35 4.01 -24.83
C LEU A 360 -0.67 3.24 -23.55
N CYS A 361 -0.02 2.09 -23.34
CA CYS A 361 -0.19 1.26 -22.16
C CYS A 361 0.00 2.07 -20.88
N LEU A 362 1.10 2.83 -20.80
CA LEU A 362 1.43 3.64 -19.63
C LEU A 362 0.40 4.73 -19.35
N TYR A 363 -0.01 5.49 -20.38
CA TYR A 363 -1.00 6.57 -20.24
C TYR A 363 -2.39 6.05 -19.86
N ILE A 364 -2.83 4.95 -20.48
CA ILE A 364 -4.10 4.30 -20.13
C ILE A 364 -4.05 3.83 -18.68
N GLN A 365 -2.98 3.12 -18.28
CA GLN A 365 -2.85 2.64 -16.91
C GLN A 365 -2.83 3.78 -15.89
N PHE A 366 -2.17 4.90 -16.20
CA PHE A 366 -2.18 6.07 -15.33
C PHE A 366 -3.61 6.60 -15.14
N ARG A 367 -4.35 6.80 -16.25
CA ARG A 367 -5.71 7.32 -16.21
C ARG A 367 -6.70 6.38 -15.52
N THR A 368 -6.64 5.08 -15.80
CA THR A 368 -7.58 4.09 -15.25
C THR A 368 -7.33 3.76 -13.79
N ARG A 369 -6.09 3.95 -13.29
CA ARG A 369 -5.74 3.81 -11.86
C ARG A 369 -6.39 4.87 -10.97
N ILE A 370 -6.83 6.00 -11.51
CA ILE A 370 -7.56 7.03 -10.76
C ILE A 370 -8.88 6.44 -10.25
N ARG A 371 -9.01 6.32 -8.92
CA ARG A 371 -10.23 5.83 -8.26
C ARG A 371 -11.35 6.85 -8.20
N GLY A 372 -11.04 8.13 -8.39
CA GLY A 372 -11.99 9.22 -8.43
C GLY A 372 -12.82 9.32 -9.71
N CYS A 373 -13.60 10.39 -9.77
CA CYS A 373 -14.34 10.79 -10.97
C CYS A 373 -13.32 11.15 -12.07
N GLN A 374 -13.51 10.62 -13.28
CA GLN A 374 -12.57 10.89 -14.38
C GLN A 374 -12.94 12.12 -15.21
N ARG A 375 -13.92 12.91 -14.77
CA ARG A 375 -14.20 14.22 -15.35
C ARG A 375 -13.05 15.17 -14.98
N PRO A 376 -12.41 15.84 -15.97
CA PRO A 376 -11.46 16.91 -15.70
C PRO A 376 -12.01 17.97 -14.71
N GLY A 377 -11.23 18.28 -13.67
CA GLY A 377 -11.58 19.24 -12.62
C GLY A 377 -12.60 18.75 -11.59
N CYS A 378 -12.91 17.46 -11.53
CA CYS A 378 -13.74 16.88 -10.47
C CYS A 378 -12.91 16.04 -9.50
N ASP A 379 -12.67 16.58 -8.30
CA ASP A 379 -11.83 15.91 -7.28
C ASP A 379 -12.61 14.92 -6.40
N LYS A 380 -13.86 14.60 -6.77
CA LYS A 380 -14.67 13.62 -6.02
C LYS A 380 -14.06 12.23 -6.16
N THR A 381 -13.83 11.61 -5.02
CA THR A 381 -13.26 10.27 -4.84
C THR A 381 -14.35 9.22 -4.62
N VAL A 382 -13.95 7.94 -4.65
CA VAL A 382 -14.83 6.87 -4.16
C VAL A 382 -15.12 6.96 -2.66
N HIS A 383 -14.87 8.07 -1.99
CA HIS A 383 -15.32 8.28 -0.61
C HIS A 383 -16.46 9.31 -0.52
N ASP A 384 -16.66 10.17 -1.52
CA ASP A 384 -17.64 11.29 -1.45
C ASP A 384 -19.10 10.96 -1.81
N LYS A 385 -19.39 9.80 -2.41
CA LYS A 385 -20.76 9.32 -2.73
C LYS A 385 -21.44 8.82 -1.46
N THR A 386 -22.69 9.22 -1.27
CA THR A 386 -23.51 8.76 -0.14
C THR A 386 -24.05 7.34 -0.35
N THR A 387 -24.08 6.84 -1.58
CA THR A 387 -24.66 5.53 -1.92
C THR A 387 -23.60 4.41 -2.03
N PRO A 388 -23.96 3.16 -1.66
CA PRO A 388 -23.09 1.99 -1.76
C PRO A 388 -22.39 1.81 -3.12
N GLY A 389 -21.21 1.18 -3.10
CA GLY A 389 -20.46 0.78 -4.29
C GLY A 389 -19.65 1.90 -4.99
N GLY A 390 -18.85 1.50 -5.98
CA GLY A 390 -18.01 2.41 -6.76
C GLY A 390 -18.80 3.40 -7.63
N PHE A 391 -18.09 4.32 -8.27
CA PHE A 391 -18.68 5.18 -9.28
C PHE A 391 -19.16 4.37 -10.50
N PRO A 392 -20.35 4.68 -11.06
CA PRO A 392 -20.80 4.03 -12.28
C PRO A 392 -19.76 4.19 -13.39
N ARG A 393 -19.50 3.09 -14.09
CA ARG A 393 -18.64 3.09 -15.27
C ARG A 393 -19.45 3.47 -16.50
N CYS A 394 -18.78 4.05 -17.50
CA CYS A 394 -19.40 4.23 -18.82
C CYS A 394 -19.89 2.88 -19.36
N SER A 395 -21.16 2.79 -19.75
CA SER A 395 -21.80 1.53 -20.17
C SER A 395 -21.19 0.93 -21.44
N MET A 396 -20.55 1.76 -22.28
CA MET A 396 -19.96 1.34 -23.55
C MET A 396 -18.51 0.87 -23.39
N CYS A 397 -17.60 1.74 -22.95
CA CYS A 397 -16.17 1.38 -22.87
C CYS A 397 -15.76 0.74 -21.54
N ARG A 398 -16.52 0.96 -20.46
CA ARG A 398 -16.23 0.52 -19.08
C ARG A 398 -14.87 0.95 -18.49
N ALA A 399 -14.07 1.70 -19.23
CA ALA A 399 -12.74 2.16 -18.82
C ALA A 399 -12.80 3.39 -17.88
N VAL A 400 -13.87 4.17 -17.97
CA VAL A 400 -14.05 5.43 -17.24
C VAL A 400 -15.18 5.37 -16.23
N ARG A 401 -15.08 6.17 -15.17
CA ARG A 401 -16.07 6.23 -14.08
C ARG A 401 -16.40 7.67 -13.70
N TYR A 402 -17.66 7.91 -13.31
CA TYR A 402 -18.15 9.25 -12.99
C TYR A 402 -18.91 9.26 -11.68
N CYS A 403 -18.76 10.32 -10.89
CA CYS A 403 -19.51 10.45 -9.64
C CYS A 403 -21.01 10.71 -9.85
N SER A 404 -21.40 11.22 -11.03
CA SER A 404 -22.78 11.55 -11.38
C SER A 404 -23.01 11.57 -12.89
N ARG A 405 -24.29 11.61 -13.32
CA ARG A 405 -24.66 11.71 -14.74
C ARG A 405 -24.21 13.04 -15.34
N GLU A 406 -24.29 14.12 -14.58
CA GLU A 406 -23.86 15.45 -15.01
C GLU A 406 -22.36 15.48 -15.27
N CYS A 407 -21.55 14.78 -14.46
CA CYS A 407 -20.12 14.68 -14.71
C CYS A 407 -19.79 13.85 -15.95
N GLN A 408 -20.56 12.78 -16.19
CA GLN A 408 -20.45 12.00 -17.43
C GLN A 408 -20.80 12.86 -18.65
N ASP A 409 -21.93 13.58 -18.62
CA ASP A 409 -22.39 14.38 -19.75
C ASP A 409 -21.45 15.57 -20.04
N ALA A 410 -20.83 16.15 -19.00
CA ALA A 410 -19.80 17.17 -19.15
C ALA A 410 -18.53 16.62 -19.82
N ASP A 411 -17.98 15.51 -19.32
CA ASP A 411 -16.80 14.86 -19.92
C ASP A 411 -17.10 14.31 -21.33
N TRP A 412 -18.36 13.97 -21.62
CA TRP A 412 -18.81 13.54 -22.93
C TRP A 412 -18.68 14.62 -24.01
N ARG A 413 -18.82 15.90 -23.63
CA ARG A 413 -18.93 17.03 -24.57
C ARG A 413 -17.74 17.99 -24.49
N CYS A 414 -17.12 18.12 -23.33
CA CYS A 414 -16.11 19.12 -23.03
C CYS A 414 -14.72 18.50 -22.81
N GLY A 415 -13.69 19.35 -22.85
CA GLY A 415 -12.29 18.95 -22.69
C GLY A 415 -11.51 19.01 -24.01
N ALA A 416 -10.18 18.98 -23.91
CA ALA A 416 -9.29 18.99 -25.09
C ALA A 416 -9.56 17.81 -26.02
N VAL A 417 -9.84 16.63 -25.45
CA VAL A 417 -10.32 15.45 -26.16
C VAL A 417 -11.54 14.91 -25.42
N PRO A 418 -12.77 15.23 -25.86
CA PRO A 418 -13.98 14.80 -25.15
C PRO A 418 -14.15 13.28 -25.16
N HIS A 419 -14.70 12.70 -24.09
CA HIS A 419 -14.84 11.25 -23.95
C HIS A 419 -15.62 10.62 -25.12
N LYS A 420 -16.58 11.34 -25.71
CA LYS A 420 -17.32 10.87 -26.90
C LYS A 420 -16.37 10.48 -28.05
N ALA A 421 -15.26 11.19 -28.24
CA ALA A 421 -14.31 10.94 -29.32
C ALA A 421 -13.50 9.65 -29.11
N VAL A 422 -13.30 9.23 -27.86
CA VAL A 422 -12.45 8.07 -27.50
C VAL A 422 -13.22 6.88 -26.94
N CYS A 423 -14.50 7.04 -26.61
CA CYS A 423 -15.31 5.98 -26.00
C CYS A 423 -15.34 4.71 -26.86
N ARG A 424 -15.58 4.87 -28.17
CA ARG A 424 -15.55 3.76 -29.12
C ARG A 424 -14.16 3.14 -29.24
N ILE A 425 -13.12 3.98 -29.29
CA ILE A 425 -11.72 3.54 -29.38
C ILE A 425 -11.35 2.68 -28.16
N LEU A 426 -11.70 3.12 -26.95
CA LEU A 426 -11.48 2.37 -25.72
C LEU A 426 -12.22 1.04 -25.68
N ARG A 427 -13.46 1.01 -26.19
CA ARG A 427 -14.24 -0.23 -26.31
C ARG A 427 -13.56 -1.21 -27.27
N ASP A 428 -13.12 -0.72 -28.42
CA ASP A 428 -12.48 -1.53 -29.45
C ASP A 428 -11.13 -2.09 -28.94
N LEU A 429 -10.34 -1.27 -28.24
CA LEU A 429 -9.14 -1.73 -27.52
C LEU A 429 -9.46 -2.78 -26.44
N SER A 430 -10.54 -2.57 -25.69
CA SER A 430 -10.97 -3.48 -24.62
C SER A 430 -11.45 -4.84 -25.11
N ALA A 431 -11.69 -5.01 -26.42
CA ALA A 431 -12.12 -6.27 -27.00
C ALA A 431 -11.00 -7.31 -27.06
N PHE A 432 -9.74 -6.88 -27.04
CA PHE A 432 -8.57 -7.75 -27.10
C PHE A 432 -7.51 -7.47 -26.02
N VAL A 433 -7.64 -6.36 -25.27
CA VAL A 433 -6.79 -6.05 -24.11
C VAL A 433 -7.64 -5.69 -22.88
N PRO A 434 -7.42 -6.28 -21.70
CA PRO A 434 -8.13 -5.90 -20.49
C PRO A 434 -7.63 -4.55 -19.94
N VAL A 435 -8.19 -3.43 -20.43
CA VAL A 435 -7.82 -2.04 -20.08
C VAL A 435 -7.87 -1.72 -18.57
N ALA A 436 -8.69 -2.45 -17.80
CA ALA A 436 -8.85 -2.25 -16.36
C ALA A 436 -7.87 -3.08 -15.50
N GLU A 437 -7.18 -4.07 -16.08
CA GLU A 437 -6.31 -4.99 -15.34
C GLU A 437 -4.83 -4.64 -15.53
N ARG A 438 -3.98 -5.11 -14.62
CA ARG A 438 -2.52 -4.94 -14.73
C ARG A 438 -1.98 -5.91 -15.77
N ILE A 439 -2.02 -5.50 -17.04
CA ILE A 439 -1.32 -6.18 -18.14
C ILE A 439 0.14 -5.69 -18.20
N LYS A 440 1.08 -6.61 -18.48
CA LYS A 440 2.48 -6.22 -18.71
C LYS A 440 2.57 -5.40 -19.99
N ALA A 441 3.45 -4.39 -20.03
CA ALA A 441 3.61 -3.57 -21.23
C ALA A 441 3.94 -4.39 -22.48
N THR A 442 4.76 -5.44 -22.34
CA THR A 442 5.11 -6.34 -23.44
C THR A 442 3.90 -7.11 -24.00
N GLU A 443 3.04 -7.63 -23.14
CA GLU A 443 1.80 -8.31 -23.52
C GLU A 443 0.83 -7.34 -24.20
N PHE A 444 0.72 -6.11 -23.68
CA PHE A 444 -0.09 -5.05 -24.27
C PHE A 444 0.39 -4.69 -25.69
N CYS A 445 1.71 -4.48 -25.86
CA CYS A 445 2.29 -4.15 -27.17
C CYS A 445 2.06 -5.27 -28.18
N ALA A 446 2.28 -6.53 -27.77
CA ALA A 446 2.06 -7.69 -28.62
C ALA A 446 0.60 -7.79 -29.09
N ALA A 447 -0.35 -7.64 -28.16
CA ALA A 447 -1.77 -7.67 -28.48
C ALA A 447 -2.20 -6.53 -29.43
N CYS A 448 -1.71 -5.30 -29.21
CA CYS A 448 -1.99 -4.18 -30.11
C CYS A 448 -1.38 -4.37 -31.50
N THR A 449 -0.19 -4.97 -31.58
CA THR A 449 0.48 -5.29 -32.84
C THR A 449 -0.28 -6.37 -33.61
N GLU A 450 -0.67 -7.46 -32.96
CA GLU A 450 -1.44 -8.56 -33.54
C GLU A 450 -2.78 -8.08 -34.13
N HIS A 451 -3.45 -7.15 -33.45
CA HIS A 451 -4.73 -6.61 -33.88
C HIS A 451 -4.61 -5.37 -34.78
N ALA A 452 -3.38 -5.02 -35.19
CA ALA A 452 -3.07 -3.84 -36.01
C ALA A 452 -3.78 -2.56 -35.49
N PHE A 453 -3.69 -2.30 -34.19
CA PHE A 453 -4.43 -1.21 -33.55
C PHE A 453 -3.98 0.16 -34.13
N PRO A 454 -4.88 0.98 -34.70
CA PRO A 454 -4.46 2.18 -35.45
C PRO A 454 -3.65 3.19 -34.63
N LEU A 455 -2.55 3.71 -35.17
CA LEU A 455 -1.70 4.70 -34.48
C LEU A 455 -2.44 6.03 -34.23
N GLU A 456 -3.37 6.41 -35.09
CA GLU A 456 -4.23 7.58 -34.88
C GLU A 456 -5.12 7.43 -33.63
N HIS A 457 -5.50 6.19 -33.31
CA HIS A 457 -6.21 5.87 -32.08
C HIS A 457 -5.28 5.95 -30.87
N VAL A 458 -4.02 5.51 -31.01
CA VAL A 458 -2.98 5.68 -29.98
C VAL A 458 -2.83 7.16 -29.63
N ASP A 459 -2.59 8.02 -30.62
CA ASP A 459 -2.37 9.46 -30.42
C ASP A 459 -3.58 10.11 -29.71
N LYS A 460 -4.80 9.81 -30.16
CA LYS A 460 -6.05 10.31 -29.55
C LYS A 460 -6.23 9.85 -28.11
N LEU A 461 -5.91 8.59 -27.81
CA LEU A 461 -6.05 8.05 -26.45
C LEU A 461 -5.02 8.64 -25.49
N ILE A 462 -3.79 8.89 -25.94
CA ILE A 462 -2.77 9.55 -25.12
C ILE A 462 -3.16 11.01 -24.85
N ALA A 463 -3.62 11.74 -25.88
CA ALA A 463 -4.13 13.09 -25.71
C ALA A 463 -5.33 13.14 -24.75
N TRP A 464 -6.24 12.17 -24.83
CA TRP A 464 -7.34 12.06 -23.87
C TRP A 464 -6.87 11.74 -22.45
N ALA A 465 -5.99 10.75 -22.28
CA ALA A 465 -5.50 10.32 -20.97
C ALA A 465 -4.74 11.43 -20.22
N THR A 466 -4.17 12.39 -20.97
CA THR A 466 -3.42 13.54 -20.45
C THR A 466 -4.18 14.85 -20.49
N GLU A 467 -5.47 14.83 -20.84
CA GLU A 467 -6.32 16.04 -20.96
C GLU A 467 -5.72 17.08 -21.94
N GLY A 468 -5.05 16.60 -22.99
CA GLY A 468 -4.41 17.41 -24.03
C GLY A 468 -3.00 17.87 -23.71
N LYS A 469 -2.45 17.54 -22.53
CA LYS A 469 -1.08 17.92 -22.14
C LYS A 469 0.00 17.19 -22.93
N CYS A 470 -0.35 16.06 -23.56
CA CYS A 470 0.53 15.27 -24.40
C CYS A 470 -0.19 14.94 -25.70
N THR A 471 0.32 15.43 -26.82
CA THR A 471 -0.21 15.13 -28.17
C THR A 471 0.90 14.51 -29.00
N PRO A 472 1.17 13.20 -28.83
CA PRO A 472 2.13 12.53 -29.69
C PRO A 472 1.59 12.46 -31.13
N ASN A 473 2.48 12.19 -32.06
CA ASN A 473 2.16 12.07 -33.49
C ASN A 473 2.81 10.80 -34.06
N TYR A 474 2.49 9.66 -33.44
CA TYR A 474 2.96 8.36 -33.89
C TYR A 474 2.41 8.03 -35.29
N ALA A 475 1.15 8.42 -35.57
CA ALA A 475 0.54 8.21 -36.88
C ALA A 475 1.28 8.95 -38.01
N GLY A 476 1.80 10.16 -37.72
CA GLY A 476 2.62 10.93 -38.67
C GLY A 476 4.10 10.56 -38.68
N GLY A 477 4.52 9.55 -37.91
CA GLY A 477 5.93 9.13 -37.83
C GLY A 477 6.85 10.14 -37.14
N ALA A 478 6.30 11.08 -36.35
CA ALA A 478 7.12 12.04 -35.64
C ALA A 478 7.96 11.34 -34.56
N LYS A 479 9.22 11.74 -34.43
CA LYS A 479 10.07 11.28 -33.33
C LYS A 479 9.56 11.88 -32.03
N GLN A 480 9.33 11.04 -31.02
CA GLN A 480 8.86 11.52 -29.73
C GLN A 480 10.04 12.11 -28.95
N THR A 481 9.82 13.27 -28.34
CA THR A 481 10.84 13.96 -27.55
C THR A 481 10.51 13.89 -26.06
N ALA A 482 11.49 14.22 -25.22
CA ALA A 482 11.30 14.23 -23.78
C ALA A 482 10.19 15.21 -23.36
N GLU A 483 10.08 16.33 -24.09
CA GLU A 483 9.08 17.37 -23.89
C GLU A 483 7.68 16.85 -24.18
N VAL A 484 7.48 15.92 -25.12
CA VAL A 484 6.16 15.33 -25.39
C VAL A 484 5.70 14.46 -24.22
N HIS A 485 6.61 13.70 -23.62
CA HIS A 485 6.30 12.74 -22.56
C HIS A 485 6.58 13.24 -21.14
N TRP A 486 6.77 14.54 -20.96
CA TRP A 486 7.05 15.18 -19.67
C TRP A 486 6.11 14.70 -18.55
N PHE A 487 4.81 14.56 -18.87
CA PHE A 487 3.79 14.10 -17.93
C PHE A 487 4.08 12.72 -17.32
N MET A 488 4.68 11.79 -18.09
CA MET A 488 5.05 10.45 -17.60
C MET A 488 6.42 10.43 -16.92
N MET A 489 7.32 11.28 -17.40
CA MET A 489 8.69 11.37 -16.90
C MET A 489 8.79 12.22 -15.62
N GLY A 490 7.75 12.98 -15.27
CA GLY A 490 7.75 13.98 -14.20
C GLY A 490 8.31 15.31 -14.69
N ASP A 491 8.20 16.36 -13.87
CA ASP A 491 8.58 17.76 -14.17
C ASP A 491 10.05 18.00 -14.57
N ALA A 492 10.86 16.94 -14.70
CA ALA A 492 12.27 17.01 -15.07
C ALA A 492 12.56 17.69 -16.41
N VAL A 493 11.56 17.92 -17.26
CA VAL A 493 11.74 18.52 -18.60
C VAL A 493 11.28 19.98 -18.67
N ALA A 494 10.42 20.45 -17.76
CA ALA A 494 9.83 21.80 -17.86
C ALA A 494 10.76 22.94 -17.38
N LEU A 495 11.90 22.65 -16.75
CA LEU A 495 12.77 23.65 -16.12
C LEU A 495 13.99 24.07 -16.97
N ALA A 496 13.93 23.88 -18.29
CA ALA A 496 14.86 24.57 -19.19
C ALA A 496 14.59 26.09 -19.25
N GLU A 497 13.45 26.57 -18.74
CA GLU A 497 13.20 27.99 -18.51
C GLU A 497 13.31 28.33 -17.00
N PRO A 498 14.12 29.34 -16.62
CA PRO A 498 14.20 29.80 -15.24
C PRO A 498 12.84 30.34 -14.79
N LEU A 499 12.36 29.88 -13.63
CA LEU A 499 11.16 30.44 -12.98
C LEU A 499 11.30 31.97 -12.86
N PRO A 500 10.24 32.76 -13.16
CA PRO A 500 10.25 34.20 -12.98
C PRO A 500 10.66 34.56 -11.53
N GLU A 501 11.63 35.46 -11.37
CA GLU A 501 12.12 35.93 -10.07
C GLU A 501 11.02 36.50 -9.15
N THR A 502 9.84 36.78 -9.69
CA THR A 502 8.72 37.39 -8.97
C THR A 502 7.96 36.45 -8.03
N ALA A 503 8.26 35.14 -8.00
CA ALA A 503 7.60 34.18 -7.10
C ALA A 503 8.32 33.94 -5.76
N ARG A 504 9.34 34.73 -5.42
CA ARG A 504 10.11 34.62 -4.15
C ARG A 504 9.88 35.79 -3.19
N SER A 505 8.63 36.22 -3.03
CA SER A 505 8.21 37.18 -1.99
C SER A 505 7.41 36.50 -0.88
#